data_AF-A0A957TKG6-F1
#
_entry.id   AF-A0A957TKG6-F1
#
_cell.length_a   1.000
_cell.length_b   1.000
_cell.length_c   1.000
_cell.angle_alpha   90.00
_cell.angle_beta   90.00
_cell.angle_gamma   90.00
#
_symmetry.space_group_name_H-M   'P 1'
#
loop_
_entity.id
_entity.type
_entity.pdbx_description
1 polymer ?
#
loop_
_entity_poly.entity_id
_entity_poly.type
_entity_poly.pdbx_seq_one_letter_code
_entity_poly.pdbx_strand_id
1 'polypeptide(L)'
;MSTICIIGAFDTKAPEHAFLRDAILARGHQVLTINVGTLGTTALFPVDVEASEIAAAGGGDLQALRQAHDRGDAMRVMSAGAPVVVAQLYAKGKFDGIIGMGGSGGTTVITAGMRALPVGVPKVCVSTIAAGDVGGFVGAKDITMIPSIVDVAGI
;
A
#
# COMPACT_ATOMS: atom_id res chain seq x y z
N MET A 1 -18.84 5.43 -11.59
CA MET A 1 -17.58 6.05 -11.15
C MET A 1 -17.10 5.27 -9.93
N SER A 2 -15.95 4.61 -10.05
CA SER A 2 -15.40 3.77 -8.97
C SER A 2 -14.31 4.51 -8.20
N THR A 3 -14.15 4.18 -6.92
CA THR A 3 -13.08 4.68 -6.06
C THR A 3 -11.97 3.63 -5.97
N ILE A 4 -10.74 4.01 -6.30
CA ILE A 4 -9.57 3.13 -6.27
C ILE A 4 -8.68 3.51 -5.10
N CYS A 5 -8.42 2.56 -4.21
CA CYS A 5 -7.48 2.73 -3.11
C CYS A 5 -6.04 2.61 -3.64
N ILE A 6 -5.23 3.64 -3.45
CA ILE A 6 -3.78 3.61 -3.64
C ILE A 6 -3.12 3.39 -2.28
N ILE A 7 -2.40 2.29 -2.12
CA ILE A 7 -1.64 1.98 -0.90
C ILE A 7 -0.14 1.96 -1.21
N GLY A 8 0.68 2.64 -0.42
CA GLY A 8 2.12 2.63 -0.64
C GLY A 8 2.94 3.49 0.33
N ALA A 9 4.26 3.41 0.19
CA ALA A 9 5.20 4.19 0.98
C ALA A 9 5.39 5.58 0.35
N PHE A 10 4.58 6.56 0.77
CA PHE A 10 4.58 7.89 0.15
C PHE A 10 5.78 8.74 0.58
N ASP A 11 6.46 8.39 1.66
CA ASP A 11 7.69 9.04 2.12
C ASP A 11 8.88 8.93 1.16
N THR A 12 8.92 7.85 0.37
CA THR A 12 10.05 7.54 -0.53
C THR A 12 9.64 7.45 -2.00
N LYS A 13 8.36 7.22 -2.28
CA LYS A 13 7.83 7.01 -3.63
C LYS A 13 6.63 7.91 -3.95
N ALA A 14 6.59 9.10 -3.35
CA ALA A 14 5.51 10.05 -3.59
C ALA A 14 5.32 10.39 -5.08
N PRO A 15 6.36 10.73 -5.86
CA PRO A 15 6.19 11.08 -7.27
C PRO A 15 5.52 9.97 -8.09
N GLU A 16 5.88 8.72 -7.85
CA GLU A 16 5.36 7.56 -8.57
C GLU A 16 3.90 7.27 -8.21
N HIS A 17 3.54 7.43 -6.93
CA HIS A 17 2.15 7.32 -6.49
C HIS A 17 1.30 8.52 -6.95
N ALA A 18 1.89 9.71 -7.07
CA ALA A 18 1.24 10.88 -7.65
C ALA A 18 0.90 10.65 -9.12
N PHE A 19 1.86 10.14 -9.90
CA PHE A 19 1.63 9.74 -11.29
C PHE A 19 0.50 8.71 -11.42
N LEU A 20 0.50 7.67 -10.58
CA LEU A 20 -0.57 6.67 -10.58
C LEU A 20 -1.93 7.27 -10.23
N ARG A 21 -1.97 8.14 -9.20
CA ARG A 21 -3.16 8.87 -8.80
C ARG A 21 -3.72 9.69 -9.95
N ASP A 22 -2.89 10.47 -10.63
CA ASP A 22 -3.32 11.33 -11.72
C ASP A 22 -3.80 10.52 -12.92
N ALA A 23 -3.17 9.38 -13.21
CA ALA A 23 -3.62 8.44 -14.24
C ALA A 23 -5.00 7.80 -13.93
N ILE A 24 -5.31 7.59 -12.65
CA ILE A 24 -6.63 7.09 -12.20
C ILE A 24 -7.68 8.20 -12.32
N LEU A 25 -7.36 9.42 -11.85
CA LEU A 25 -8.25 10.58 -11.92
C LEU A 25 -8.57 10.97 -13.37
N ALA A 26 -7.58 10.94 -14.27
CA ALA A 26 -7.75 11.22 -15.69
C ALA A 26 -8.71 10.25 -16.41
N ARG A 27 -8.92 9.05 -15.83
CA ARG A 27 -9.91 8.07 -16.32
C ARG A 27 -11.30 8.26 -15.73
N GLY A 28 -11.52 9.31 -14.94
CA GLY A 28 -12.82 9.64 -14.33
C GLY A 28 -13.15 8.84 -13.07
N HIS A 29 -12.15 8.24 -12.42
CA HIS A 29 -12.30 7.54 -11.14
C HIS A 29 -11.96 8.44 -9.95
N GLN A 30 -12.30 7.99 -8.74
CA GLN A 30 -11.88 8.62 -7.48
C GLN A 30 -10.70 7.87 -6.89
N VAL A 31 -9.95 8.53 -6.01
CA VAL A 31 -8.81 7.93 -5.32
C VAL A 31 -8.99 8.07 -3.82
N LEU A 32 -8.74 6.98 -3.11
CA LEU A 32 -8.48 6.95 -1.68
C LEU A 32 -7.01 6.58 -1.47
N THR A 33 -6.31 7.21 -0.55
CA THR A 33 -4.87 7.04 -0.37
C THR A 33 -4.53 6.52 1.03
N ILE A 34 -3.68 5.50 1.09
CA ILE A 34 -3.20 4.89 2.34
C ILE A 34 -1.68 4.91 2.36
N ASN A 35 -1.11 5.72 3.26
CA ASN A 35 0.32 5.78 3.47
C ASN A 35 0.78 4.64 4.39
N VAL A 36 1.76 3.87 3.94
CA VAL A 36 2.46 2.85 4.75
C VAL A 36 3.95 3.16 4.92
N GLY A 37 4.38 4.37 4.55
CA GLY A 37 5.74 4.86 4.69
C GLY A 37 6.08 5.16 6.15
N THR A 38 7.10 4.50 6.68
CA THR A 38 7.45 4.61 8.10
C THR A 38 8.32 5.82 8.42
N LEU A 39 8.85 6.55 7.42
CA LEU A 39 9.76 7.68 7.62
C LEU A 39 9.05 9.03 7.56
N GLY A 40 7.92 9.11 6.87
CA GLY A 40 7.23 10.39 6.66
C GLY A 40 5.91 10.27 5.90
N THR A 41 5.51 11.38 5.31
CA THR A 41 4.33 11.52 4.43
C THR A 41 4.72 12.32 3.19
N THR A 42 3.74 12.76 2.40
CA THR A 42 3.91 13.55 1.18
C THR A 42 3.05 14.81 1.20
N ALA A 43 3.49 15.84 0.48
CA ALA A 43 2.71 17.03 0.17
C ALA A 43 2.20 17.04 -1.28
N LEU A 44 2.55 16.05 -2.11
CA LEU A 44 2.19 16.01 -3.54
C LEU A 44 0.70 15.72 -3.76
N PHE A 45 0.03 15.09 -2.80
CA PHE A 45 -1.40 14.79 -2.86
C PHE A 45 -1.97 14.61 -1.44
N PRO A 46 -3.29 14.76 -1.25
CA PRO A 46 -3.93 14.47 0.03
C PRO A 46 -3.75 13.01 0.43
N VAL A 47 -3.38 12.77 1.69
CA VAL A 47 -3.29 11.43 2.29
C VAL A 47 -4.51 11.21 3.18
N ASP A 48 -5.35 10.24 2.82
CA ASP A 48 -6.62 9.98 3.52
C ASP A 48 -6.43 9.16 4.80
N VAL A 49 -5.43 8.27 4.79
CA VAL A 49 -5.03 7.45 5.94
C VAL A 49 -3.53 7.48 6.09
N GLU A 50 -3.08 7.97 7.24
CA GLU A 50 -1.65 8.13 7.51
C GLU A 50 -1.01 6.89 8.12
N ALA A 51 0.31 6.77 7.97
CA ALA A 51 1.08 5.63 8.48
C ALA A 51 0.94 5.42 9.99
N SER A 52 0.57 6.47 10.75
CA SER A 52 0.31 6.38 12.18
C SER A 52 -0.91 5.53 12.51
N GLU A 53 -1.95 5.60 11.67
CA GLU A 53 -3.16 4.79 11.83
C GLU A 53 -2.87 3.32 11.52
N ILE A 54 -2.02 3.07 10.51
CA ILE A 54 -1.55 1.73 10.16
C ILE A 54 -0.73 1.14 11.31
N ALA A 55 0.22 1.90 11.88
CA ALA A 55 1.03 1.45 13.00
C ALA A 55 0.18 1.12 14.23
N ALA A 56 -0.77 2.00 14.57
CA ALA A 56 -1.70 1.80 15.68
C ALA A 56 -2.56 0.54 15.50
N ALA A 57 -3.09 0.31 14.30
CA ALA A 57 -3.85 -0.90 13.99
C ALA A 57 -3.00 -2.17 14.04
N GLY A 58 -1.69 -2.06 13.83
CA GLY A 58 -0.72 -3.14 13.97
C GLY A 58 -0.24 -3.38 15.41
N GLY A 59 -0.77 -2.62 16.39
CA GLY A 59 -0.39 -2.72 17.80
C GLY A 59 0.92 -2.03 18.15
N GLY A 60 1.37 -1.06 17.34
CA GLY A 60 2.57 -0.28 17.62
C GLY A 60 2.32 1.24 17.59
N ASP A 61 3.37 2.00 17.85
CA ASP A 61 3.39 3.45 17.73
C ASP A 61 4.42 3.88 16.67
N LEU A 62 4.01 4.75 15.75
CA LEU A 62 4.86 5.12 14.62
C LEU A 62 6.12 5.90 15.06
N GLN A 63 6.03 6.70 16.12
CA GLN A 63 7.20 7.44 16.61
C GLN A 63 8.19 6.48 17.28
N ALA A 64 7.71 5.53 18.09
CA ALA A 64 8.54 4.49 18.68
C ALA A 64 9.24 3.64 17.62
N LEU A 65 8.52 3.24 16.56
CA LEU A 65 9.11 2.51 15.42
C LEU A 65 10.23 3.29 14.74
N ARG A 66 10.04 4.60 14.54
CA ARG A 66 11.07 5.48 13.95
C ARG A 66 12.29 5.59 14.84
N GLN A 67 12.11 5.74 16.15
CA GLN A 67 13.19 5.86 17.13
C GLN A 67 13.99 4.57 17.30
N ALA A 68 13.35 3.41 17.19
CA ALA A 68 14.01 2.12 17.27
C ALA A 68 14.98 1.85 16.11
N HIS A 69 14.77 2.51 14.95
CA HIS A 69 15.53 2.29 13.72
C HIS A 69 15.59 0.82 13.26
N ASP A 70 14.66 -0.02 13.73
CA ASP A 70 14.54 -1.42 13.36
C ASP A 70 13.54 -1.55 12.21
N ARG A 71 14.07 -1.69 10.99
CA ARG A 71 13.25 -1.89 9.80
C ARG A 71 12.43 -3.17 9.86
N GLY A 72 12.95 -4.24 10.46
CA GLY A 72 12.24 -5.51 10.58
C GLY A 72 11.00 -5.39 11.45
N ASP A 73 11.14 -4.75 12.61
CA ASP A 73 10.02 -4.51 13.51
C ASP A 73 8.98 -3.56 12.89
N ALA A 74 9.44 -2.49 12.25
CA ALA A 74 8.54 -1.58 11.52
C ALA A 74 7.76 -2.32 10.42
N MET A 75 8.40 -3.17 9.61
CA MET A 75 7.70 -3.96 8.60
C MET A 75 6.72 -4.96 9.23
N ARG A 76 7.05 -5.57 10.38
CA ARG A 76 6.17 -6.48 11.10
C ARG A 76 4.89 -5.77 11.57
N VAL A 77 5.03 -4.62 12.25
CA VAL A 77 3.88 -3.84 12.75
C VAL A 77 3.04 -3.32 11.59
N MET A 78 3.65 -2.73 10.58
CA MET A 78 2.91 -2.17 9.44
C MET A 78 2.19 -3.27 8.64
N SER A 79 2.80 -4.45 8.49
CA SER A 79 2.17 -5.61 7.83
C SER A 79 1.03 -6.22 8.66
N ALA A 80 1.04 -6.05 10.00
CA ALA A 80 -0.07 -6.44 10.85
C ALA A 80 -1.23 -5.42 10.79
N GLY A 81 -0.92 -4.13 10.68
CA GLY A 81 -1.92 -3.07 10.66
C GLY A 81 -2.60 -2.83 9.31
N ALA A 82 -1.86 -2.92 8.20
CA ALA A 82 -2.42 -2.70 6.87
C ALA A 82 -3.66 -3.57 6.55
N PRO A 83 -3.67 -4.89 6.84
CA PRO A 83 -4.86 -5.72 6.69
C PRO A 83 -6.08 -5.21 7.44
N VAL A 84 -5.90 -4.73 8.68
CA VAL A 84 -6.98 -4.27 9.56
C VAL A 84 -7.65 -3.04 8.95
N VAL A 85 -6.83 -2.04 8.58
CA VAL A 85 -7.34 -0.78 8.06
C VAL A 85 -7.96 -0.94 6.67
N VAL A 86 -7.30 -1.69 5.77
CA VAL A 86 -7.82 -1.98 4.43
C VAL A 86 -9.16 -2.70 4.50
N ALA A 87 -9.30 -3.74 5.35
CA ALA A 87 -10.55 -4.46 5.51
C ALA A 87 -11.68 -3.59 6.08
N GLN A 88 -11.37 -2.73 7.06
CA GLN A 88 -12.34 -1.82 7.65
C GLN A 88 -12.85 -0.78 6.64
N LEU A 89 -11.97 -0.19 5.84
CA LEU A 89 -12.34 0.78 4.82
C LEU A 89 -13.18 0.12 3.72
N TYR A 90 -12.82 -1.08 3.31
CA TYR A 90 -13.59 -1.84 2.33
C TYR A 90 -14.99 -2.19 2.85
N ALA A 91 -15.11 -2.68 4.10
CA ALA A 91 -16.39 -2.99 4.73
C ALA A 91 -17.32 -1.76 4.86
N LYS A 92 -16.73 -0.55 4.93
CA LYS A 92 -17.44 0.73 4.92
C LYS A 92 -17.78 1.24 3.51
N GLY A 93 -17.49 0.46 2.46
CA GLY A 93 -17.74 0.83 1.07
C GLY A 93 -16.89 2.00 0.58
N LYS A 94 -15.68 2.19 1.12
CA LYS A 94 -14.85 3.36 0.79
C LYS A 94 -14.08 3.24 -0.53
N PHE A 95 -13.91 2.04 -1.06
CA PHE A 95 -13.25 1.81 -2.35
C PHE A 95 -13.73 0.50 -3.00
N ASP A 96 -13.57 0.41 -4.31
CA ASP A 96 -14.04 -0.71 -5.14
C ASP A 96 -12.88 -1.62 -5.62
N GLY A 97 -11.65 -1.12 -5.58
CA GLY A 97 -10.44 -1.86 -5.92
C GLY A 97 -9.20 -1.21 -5.28
N ILE A 98 -8.09 -1.95 -5.25
CA ILE A 98 -6.85 -1.50 -4.62
C ILE A 98 -5.65 -1.70 -5.54
N ILE A 99 -4.75 -0.72 -5.54
CA ILE A 99 -3.48 -0.77 -6.26
C ILE A 99 -2.36 -0.22 -5.39
N GLY A 100 -1.16 -0.77 -5.53
CA GLY A 100 0.02 -0.24 -4.87
C GLY A 100 1.28 -0.58 -5.65
N MET A 101 2.36 0.12 -5.33
CA MET A 101 3.66 -0.14 -5.92
C MET A 101 4.80 -0.08 -4.90
N GLY A 102 5.85 -0.88 -5.11
CA GLY A 102 7.03 -0.79 -4.27
C GLY A 102 8.09 -1.84 -4.55
N GLY A 103 9.24 -1.67 -3.88
CA GLY A 103 10.23 -2.74 -3.75
C GLY A 103 9.83 -3.75 -2.67
N SER A 104 10.74 -4.66 -2.30
CA SER A 104 10.45 -5.76 -1.38
C SER A 104 9.68 -5.36 -0.11
N GLY A 105 10.16 -4.35 0.63
CA GLY A 105 9.49 -3.89 1.86
C GLY A 105 8.09 -3.32 1.62
N GLY A 106 7.92 -2.49 0.58
CA GLY A 106 6.61 -1.94 0.21
C GLY A 106 5.66 -3.04 -0.24
N THR A 107 6.12 -3.95 -1.09
CA THR A 107 5.34 -5.11 -1.55
C THR A 107 4.87 -5.97 -0.38
N THR A 108 5.70 -6.22 0.64
CA THR A 108 5.30 -6.97 1.84
C THR A 108 4.07 -6.35 2.52
N VAL A 109 4.12 -5.05 2.81
CA VAL A 109 3.04 -4.36 3.55
C VAL A 109 1.79 -4.19 2.67
N ILE A 110 1.98 -3.76 1.42
CA ILE A 110 0.90 -3.56 0.44
C ILE A 110 0.12 -4.86 0.25
N THR A 111 0.82 -5.96 -0.02
CA THR A 111 0.16 -7.24 -0.28
C THR A 111 -0.46 -7.84 0.96
N ALA A 112 0.09 -7.58 2.16
CA ALA A 112 -0.59 -7.92 3.42
C ALA A 112 -1.96 -7.24 3.50
N GLY A 113 -2.05 -5.94 3.21
CA GLY A 113 -3.31 -5.21 3.11
C GLY A 113 -4.25 -5.82 2.07
N MET A 114 -3.75 -6.09 0.86
CA MET A 114 -4.55 -6.68 -0.22
C MET A 114 -5.11 -8.07 0.13
N ARG A 115 -4.35 -8.90 0.86
CA ARG A 115 -4.78 -10.24 1.26
C ARG A 115 -5.97 -10.23 2.22
N ALA A 116 -6.25 -9.11 2.89
CA ALA A 116 -7.42 -8.95 3.74
C ALA A 116 -8.74 -8.88 2.97
N LEU A 117 -8.68 -8.58 1.66
CA LEU A 117 -9.86 -8.41 0.83
C LEU A 117 -10.43 -9.75 0.33
N PRO A 118 -11.75 -9.82 0.05
CA PRO A 118 -12.38 -10.99 -0.58
C PRO A 118 -11.81 -11.26 -1.99
N VAL A 119 -11.92 -12.53 -2.42
CA VAL A 119 -11.68 -12.90 -3.83
C VAL A 119 -12.72 -12.22 -4.71
N GLY A 120 -12.32 -11.74 -5.89
CA GLY A 120 -13.14 -10.99 -6.84
C GLY A 120 -12.98 -9.47 -6.72
N VAL A 121 -12.48 -8.94 -5.61
CA VAL A 121 -12.09 -7.52 -5.51
C VAL A 121 -10.84 -7.29 -6.36
N PRO A 122 -10.80 -6.31 -7.29
CA PRO A 122 -9.59 -6.01 -8.05
C PRO A 122 -8.42 -5.59 -7.16
N LYS A 123 -7.29 -6.31 -7.23
CA LYS A 123 -6.07 -6.04 -6.45
C LYS A 123 -4.85 -6.13 -7.37
N VAL A 124 -4.07 -5.06 -7.46
CA VAL A 124 -2.88 -5.01 -8.32
C VAL A 124 -1.67 -4.50 -7.53
N CYS A 125 -0.57 -5.24 -7.56
CA CYS A 125 0.70 -4.80 -6.99
C CYS A 125 1.77 -4.71 -8.07
N VAL A 126 2.25 -3.49 -8.35
CA VAL A 126 3.43 -3.28 -9.20
C VAL A 126 4.68 -3.43 -8.34
N SER A 127 5.53 -4.41 -8.65
CA SER A 127 6.62 -4.79 -7.75
C SER A 127 7.91 -5.13 -8.48
N THR A 128 9.03 -4.72 -7.87
CA THR A 128 10.38 -5.08 -8.33
C THR A 128 10.70 -6.56 -8.11
N ILE A 129 9.91 -7.25 -7.28
CA ILE A 129 10.09 -8.67 -6.96
C ILE A 129 9.01 -9.57 -7.57
N ALA A 130 8.17 -9.04 -8.48
CA ALA A 130 7.10 -9.82 -9.12
C ALA A 130 7.61 -10.94 -10.05
N ALA A 131 8.87 -10.88 -10.48
CA ALA A 131 9.50 -11.91 -11.33
C ALA A 131 10.15 -13.06 -10.53
N GLY A 132 9.92 -13.13 -9.21
CA GLY A 132 10.42 -14.18 -8.32
C GLY A 132 9.32 -15.06 -7.73
N ASP A 133 9.60 -15.71 -6.60
CA ASP A 133 8.57 -16.41 -5.83
C ASP A 133 7.64 -15.40 -5.16
N VAL A 134 6.40 -15.35 -5.65
CA VAL A 134 5.36 -14.46 -5.15
C VAL A 134 4.40 -15.13 -4.16
N GLY A 135 4.60 -16.41 -3.83
CA GLY A 135 3.66 -17.21 -3.04
C GLY A 135 3.34 -16.60 -1.67
N GLY A 136 4.35 -16.05 -0.99
CA GLY A 136 4.17 -15.37 0.31
C GLY A 136 3.45 -14.01 0.22
N PHE A 137 3.45 -13.38 -0.96
CA PHE A 137 2.81 -12.08 -1.18
C PHE A 137 1.37 -12.23 -1.67
N VAL A 138 1.13 -13.18 -2.58
CA VAL A 138 -0.22 -13.44 -3.11
C VAL A 138 -1.04 -14.29 -2.14
N GLY A 139 -0.42 -15.32 -1.54
CA GLY A 139 -1.12 -16.30 -0.72
C GLY A 139 -2.23 -17.02 -1.50
N ALA A 140 -3.36 -17.27 -0.85
CA ALA A 140 -4.55 -17.87 -1.46
C ALA A 140 -5.52 -16.82 -2.06
N LYS A 141 -4.98 -15.70 -2.55
CA LYS A 141 -5.77 -14.57 -3.07
C LYS A 141 -5.45 -14.33 -4.54
N ASP A 142 -6.30 -13.56 -5.18
CA ASP A 142 -6.27 -13.14 -6.58
C ASP A 142 -5.59 -11.76 -6.73
N ILE A 143 -4.38 -11.62 -6.18
CA ILE A 143 -3.56 -10.41 -6.35
C ILE A 143 -2.79 -10.52 -7.68
N THR A 144 -3.02 -9.56 -8.58
CA THR A 144 -2.23 -9.44 -9.81
C THR A 144 -0.89 -8.78 -9.49
N MET A 145 0.19 -9.53 -9.65
CA MET A 145 1.55 -9.03 -9.53
C MET A 145 2.04 -8.54 -10.91
N ILE A 146 2.43 -7.28 -11.02
CA ILE A 146 2.98 -6.69 -12.25
C ILE A 146 4.47 -6.40 -12.03
N PRO A 147 5.38 -6.98 -12.82
CA PRO A 147 6.79 -6.59 -12.78
C PRO A 147 6.96 -5.11 -13.09
N SER A 148 7.63 -4.38 -12.20
CA SER A 148 7.97 -2.97 -12.45
C SER A 148 9.05 -2.80 -13.53
N ILE A 149 9.69 -3.91 -13.95
CA ILE A 149 10.81 -4.00 -14.91
C ILE A 149 12.10 -3.40 -14.36
N VAL A 150 12.04 -2.17 -13.86
CA VAL A 150 13.14 -1.44 -13.19
C VAL A 150 12.76 -1.14 -11.74
N ASP A 151 13.69 -0.58 -10.97
CA ASP A 151 13.35 -0.11 -9.62
C ASP A 151 12.28 0.98 -9.69
N VAL A 152 11.43 1.03 -8.66
CA VAL A 152 10.39 2.07 -8.52
C VAL A 152 11.07 3.28 -7.85
N ALA A 153 11.77 4.07 -8.66
CA ALA A 153 12.58 5.20 -8.24
C ALA A 153 12.66 6.27 -9.36
N GLY A 154 11.59 7.04 -9.50
CA GLY A 154 11.43 8.11 -10.50
C GLY A 154 10.37 7.82 -11.56
N ILE A 155 10.01 8.88 -12.29
CA ILE A 155 9.11 8.89 -13.47
C ILE A 155 9.90 9.38 -14.68
#